data_AF-A0A8J3BGC3-F1
#
_entry.id   AF-A0A8J3BGC3-F1
#
_cell.length_a   1.000
_cell.length_b   1.000
_cell.length_c   1.000
_cell.angle_alpha   90.00
_cell.angle_beta   90.00
_cell.angle_gamma   90.00
#
_symmetry.space_group_name_H-M   'P 1'
#
loop_
_entity.id
_entity.type
_entity.pdbx_description
1 polymer ?
#
loop_
_entity_poly.entity_id
_entity_poly.type
_entity_poly.pdbx_seq_one_letter_code
_entity_poly.pdbx_strand_id
1 'polypeptide(L)'
;MELALGPLPFWSLLGWTYVAVFVHALTDLLNGYGTQVLWPFSRRWVAWNALPIFDPILFALHVLGLALWAAGLAPGPLFAAVYAATGAFCAWRWAVRRRVVRAVRRAIGDSRTRVTVLPTFSLGAWSVLADDGHTVRVGAWRNGRLTWLDALARPAPDHPAVRASQKHPFVQALLSFTRYAVPRVRPVAGGTEVRWVDVRFRTAGGHYPLVAAVFLDRSGRVKEAAIGWMYREEQLRKKLGLTDAAGA
;
A
#
# COMPACT_ATOMS: atom_id res chain seq x y z
N MET A 1 -0.80 33.81 -27.08
CA MET A 1 -0.36 32.48 -27.54
C MET A 1 -1.56 31.55 -27.46
N GLU A 2 -2.47 31.67 -28.43
CA GLU A 2 -3.56 30.71 -28.58
C GLU A 2 -2.95 29.38 -28.98
N LEU A 3 -3.10 28.36 -28.14
CA LEU A 3 -2.90 26.98 -28.56
C LEU A 3 -3.99 26.67 -29.60
N ALA A 4 -3.71 26.99 -30.86
CA ALA A 4 -4.54 26.65 -32.00
C ALA A 4 -4.45 25.12 -32.24
N LEU A 5 -5.03 24.35 -31.33
CA LEU A 5 -5.39 22.98 -31.60
C LEU A 5 -6.57 23.06 -32.57
N GLY A 6 -6.30 22.88 -33.86
CA GLY A 6 -7.36 22.67 -34.86
C GLY A 6 -8.29 21.53 -34.44
N PRO A 7 -9.41 21.29 -35.15
CA PRO A 7 -10.36 20.26 -34.75
C PRO A 7 -9.65 18.91 -34.57
N LEU A 8 -9.50 18.50 -33.31
CA LEU A 8 -8.83 17.23 -32.98
C LEU A 8 -9.74 16.11 -33.49
N PRO A 9 -9.21 15.16 -34.28
CA PRO A 9 -10.02 14.08 -34.82
C PRO A 9 -10.60 13.25 -33.66
N PHE A 10 -11.93 13.31 -33.50
CA PHE A 10 -12.65 12.71 -32.37
C PHE A 10 -12.24 11.26 -32.12
N TRP A 11 -12.19 10.44 -33.18
CA TRP A 11 -11.83 9.04 -33.09
C TRP A 11 -10.40 8.79 -32.63
N SER A 12 -9.45 9.63 -33.05
CA SER A 12 -8.06 9.53 -32.61
C SER A 12 -7.93 9.92 -31.15
N LEU A 13 -8.59 11.01 -30.73
CA LEU A 13 -8.61 11.43 -29.33
C LEU A 13 -9.21 10.35 -28.44
N LEU A 14 -10.37 9.82 -28.83
CA LEU A 14 -11.06 8.74 -28.14
C LEU A 14 -10.15 7.50 -28.01
N GLY A 15 -9.50 7.09 -29.10
CA GLY A 15 -8.56 5.97 -29.11
C GLY A 15 -7.40 6.16 -28.13
N TRP A 16 -6.74 7.33 -28.16
CA TRP A 16 -5.64 7.64 -27.25
C TRP A 16 -6.09 7.69 -25.78
N THR A 17 -7.29 8.23 -25.51
CA THR A 17 -7.86 8.22 -24.15
C THR A 17 -8.08 6.80 -23.64
N TYR A 18 -8.66 5.92 -24.46
CA TYR A 18 -8.85 4.51 -24.05
C TYR A 18 -7.54 3.78 -23.82
N VAL A 19 -6.55 3.98 -24.70
CA VAL A 19 -5.21 3.41 -24.51
C VAL A 19 -4.59 3.91 -23.20
N ALA A 20 -4.67 5.20 -22.92
CA ALA A 20 -4.13 5.77 -21.68
C ALA A 20 -4.80 5.18 -20.43
N VAL A 21 -6.14 5.07 -20.42
CA VAL A 21 -6.90 4.45 -19.31
C VAL A 21 -6.50 2.99 -19.13
N PHE A 22 -6.39 2.24 -20.23
CA PHE A 22 -6.03 0.83 -20.19
C PHE A 22 -4.61 0.62 -19.67
N VAL A 23 -3.63 1.36 -20.19
CA VAL A 23 -2.24 1.31 -19.72
C VAL A 23 -2.15 1.69 -18.25
N HIS A 24 -2.86 2.74 -17.83
CA HIS A 24 -2.91 3.15 -16.42
C HIS A 24 -3.42 2.01 -15.53
N ALA A 25 -4.58 1.43 -15.84
CA ALA A 25 -5.15 0.32 -15.09
C ALA A 25 -4.21 -0.90 -15.05
N LEU A 26 -3.52 -1.21 -16.15
CA LEU A 26 -2.52 -2.28 -16.18
C LEU A 26 -1.31 -1.97 -15.29
N THR A 27 -0.81 -0.73 -15.32
CA THR A 27 0.31 -0.33 -14.45
C THR A 27 -0.07 -0.34 -12.97
N ASP A 28 -1.33 -0.08 -12.63
CA ASP A 28 -1.82 -0.18 -11.27
C ASP A 28 -1.79 -1.61 -10.72
N LEU A 29 -1.93 -2.62 -11.57
CA LEU A 29 -1.77 -4.02 -11.16
C LEU A 29 -0.35 -4.31 -10.67
N LEU A 30 0.66 -3.55 -11.12
CA LEU A 30 2.05 -3.76 -10.70
C LEU A 30 2.34 -3.17 -9.32
N ASN A 31 1.54 -2.23 -8.83
CA ASN A 31 1.82 -1.56 -7.56
C ASN A 31 1.24 -2.31 -6.34
N GLY A 32 1.54 -1.81 -5.13
CA GLY A 32 1.15 -2.42 -3.85
C GLY A 32 -0.28 -2.11 -3.37
N TYR A 33 -0.95 -1.14 -4.02
CA TYR A 33 -2.36 -0.80 -3.77
C TYR A 33 -3.26 -1.69 -4.63
N GLY A 34 -2.90 -1.85 -5.91
CA GLY A 34 -3.68 -2.60 -6.88
C GLY A 34 -4.88 -1.82 -7.41
N THR A 35 -5.64 -2.48 -8.28
CA THR A 35 -6.87 -1.92 -8.85
C THR A 35 -7.95 -3.00 -9.00
N GLN A 36 -9.20 -2.58 -9.18
CA GLN A 36 -10.35 -3.44 -9.46
C GLN A 36 -10.52 -3.62 -10.98
N VAL A 37 -9.51 -4.20 -11.62
CA VAL A 37 -9.49 -4.37 -13.09
C VAL A 37 -10.65 -5.22 -13.65
N LEU A 38 -11.33 -5.99 -12.78
CA LEU A 38 -12.45 -6.87 -13.15
C LEU A 38 -13.83 -6.26 -12.87
N TRP A 39 -13.91 -5.00 -12.43
CA TRP A 39 -15.19 -4.32 -12.27
C TRP A 39 -15.85 -4.11 -13.65
N PRO A 40 -17.17 -4.32 -13.82
CA PRO A 40 -18.21 -4.55 -12.80
C PRO A 40 -18.44 -6.02 -12.40
N PHE A 41 -17.74 -6.99 -13.00
CA PHE A 41 -17.94 -8.42 -12.73
C PHE A 41 -17.43 -8.86 -11.35
N SER A 42 -16.37 -8.24 -10.85
CA SER A 42 -15.82 -8.52 -9.52
C SER A 42 -15.29 -7.27 -8.85
N ARG A 43 -15.51 -7.16 -7.53
CA ARG A 43 -14.97 -6.09 -6.68
C ARG A 43 -13.62 -6.45 -6.04
N ARG A 44 -12.96 -7.50 -6.53
CA ARG A 44 -11.67 -7.96 -5.98
C ARG A 44 -10.55 -7.01 -6.37
N TRP A 45 -9.80 -6.55 -5.37
CA TRP A 45 -8.55 -5.82 -5.56
C TRP A 45 -7.42 -6.77 -6.01
N VAL A 46 -6.79 -6.48 -7.14
CA VAL A 46 -5.67 -7.24 -7.69
C VAL A 46 -4.40 -6.38 -7.64
N ALA A 47 -3.36 -6.92 -6.99
CA ALA A 47 -2.06 -6.28 -6.85
C ALA A 47 -0.95 -7.34 -6.99
N TRP A 48 0.01 -7.10 -7.87
CA TRP A 48 1.18 -7.95 -8.07
C TRP A 48 2.38 -7.51 -7.25
N ASN A 49 2.38 -6.29 -6.71
CA ASN A 49 3.45 -5.77 -5.84
C ASN A 49 4.86 -5.88 -6.48
N ALA A 50 4.99 -5.54 -7.75
CA ALA A 50 6.27 -5.50 -8.47
C ALA A 50 6.96 -4.13 -8.38
N LEU A 51 6.18 -3.04 -8.38
CA LEU A 51 6.65 -1.66 -8.40
C LEU A 51 6.13 -0.85 -7.21
N PRO A 52 6.92 0.11 -6.68
CA PRO A 52 6.39 1.11 -5.77
C PRO A 52 5.32 1.96 -6.48
N ILE A 53 4.46 2.65 -5.73
CA ILE A 53 3.47 3.58 -6.30
C ILE A 53 4.13 4.67 -7.14
N PHE A 54 5.30 5.11 -6.71
CA PHE A 54 6.17 6.02 -7.43
C PHE A 54 7.53 5.36 -7.62
N ASP A 55 7.94 5.17 -8.87
CA ASP A 55 9.24 4.61 -9.23
C ASP A 55 10.15 5.71 -9.81
N PRO A 56 11.17 6.16 -9.06
CA PRO A 56 12.05 7.24 -9.51
C PRO A 56 12.79 6.93 -10.82
N ILE A 57 13.05 5.66 -11.13
CA ILE A 57 13.78 5.27 -12.34
C ILE A 57 12.88 5.40 -13.55
N LEU A 58 11.65 4.87 -13.46
CA LEU A 58 10.66 5.05 -14.52
C LEU A 58 10.34 6.54 -14.72
N PHE A 59 10.21 7.30 -13.64
CA PHE A 59 10.00 8.74 -13.74
C PHE A 59 11.16 9.44 -14.48
N ALA A 60 12.40 9.19 -14.08
CA ALA A 60 13.58 9.76 -14.72
C ALA A 60 13.70 9.37 -16.19
N LEU A 61 13.38 8.12 -16.54
CA LEU A 61 13.36 7.64 -17.92
C LEU A 61 12.41 8.46 -18.81
N HIS A 62 11.21 8.76 -18.32
CA HIS A 62 10.24 9.56 -19.08
C HIS A 62 10.64 11.04 -19.16
N VAL A 63 11.18 11.60 -18.07
CA VAL A 63 11.72 12.98 -18.08
C VAL A 63 12.87 13.10 -19.09
N LEU A 64 13.76 12.12 -19.15
CA LEU A 64 14.83 12.08 -20.15
C LEU A 64 14.27 11.99 -21.57
N GLY A 65 13.25 11.15 -21.80
CA GLY A 65 12.55 11.09 -23.09
C GLY A 65 11.99 12.44 -23.52
N LEU A 66 11.34 13.16 -22.60
CA LEU A 66 10.83 14.52 -22.87
C LEU A 66 11.95 15.51 -23.18
N ALA A 67 13.06 15.46 -22.43
CA ALA A 67 14.21 16.34 -22.67
C ALA A 67 14.87 16.08 -24.03
N LEU A 68 15.02 14.81 -24.42
CA LEU A 68 15.54 14.41 -25.73
C LEU A 68 14.63 14.84 -26.88
N TRP A 69 13.30 14.73 -26.69
CA TRP A 69 12.34 15.24 -27.66
C TRP A 69 12.45 16.76 -27.81
N ALA A 70 12.56 17.50 -26.69
CA ALA A 70 12.76 18.94 -26.71
C ALA A 70 14.09 19.35 -27.38
N ALA A 71 15.11 18.48 -27.34
CA ALA A 71 16.37 18.66 -28.05
C ALA A 71 16.30 18.32 -29.56
N GLY A 72 15.12 17.95 -30.09
CA GLY A 72 14.88 17.75 -31.52
C GLY A 72 14.86 16.30 -31.99
N LEU A 73 14.94 15.31 -31.10
CA LEU A 73 14.81 13.91 -31.51
C LEU A 73 13.38 13.60 -32.00
N ALA A 74 13.27 12.75 -33.02
CA ALA A 74 11.99 12.34 -33.58
C ALA A 74 11.12 11.63 -32.52
N PRO A 75 9.90 12.13 -32.21
CA PRO A 75 9.11 11.65 -31.07
C PRO A 75 8.68 10.19 -31.22
N GLY A 76 8.33 9.73 -32.42
CA GLY A 76 7.83 8.37 -32.64
C GLY A 76 8.82 7.28 -32.18
N PRO A 77 10.01 7.17 -32.80
CA PRO A 77 11.03 6.21 -32.38
C PRO A 77 11.49 6.39 -30.94
N LEU A 78 11.61 7.65 -30.48
CA LEU A 78 12.05 7.96 -29.13
C LEU A 78 11.08 7.43 -28.06
N PHE A 79 9.79 7.75 -28.16
CA PHE A 79 8.81 7.27 -27.19
C PHE A 79 8.53 5.78 -27.33
N ALA A 80 8.65 5.20 -28.53
CA ALA A 80 8.64 3.75 -28.70
C ALA A 80 9.77 3.09 -27.89
N ALA A 81 10.99 3.64 -27.93
CA ALA A 81 12.12 3.16 -27.14
C ALA A 81 11.91 3.36 -25.62
N VAL A 82 11.39 4.52 -25.18
CA VAL A 82 11.06 4.80 -23.77
C VAL A 82 10.04 3.80 -23.22
N TYR A 83 8.97 3.54 -23.96
CA TYR A 83 7.94 2.58 -23.53
C TYR A 83 8.42 1.12 -23.62
N ALA A 84 9.25 0.77 -24.61
CA ALA A 84 9.89 -0.55 -24.66
C ALA A 84 10.82 -0.78 -23.44
N ALA A 85 11.63 0.22 -23.09
CA ALA A 85 12.49 0.19 -21.89
C ALA A 85 11.65 0.10 -20.60
N THR A 86 10.53 0.83 -20.53
CA THR A 86 9.57 0.73 -19.41
C THR A 86 9.00 -0.68 -19.27
N GLY A 87 8.53 -1.28 -20.37
CA GLY A 87 8.02 -2.65 -20.39
C GLY A 87 9.08 -3.67 -19.94
N ALA A 88 10.31 -3.55 -20.45
CA ALA A 88 11.43 -4.41 -20.06
C ALA A 88 11.77 -4.27 -18.57
N PHE A 89 11.81 -3.03 -18.06
CA PHE A 89 12.05 -2.77 -16.63
C PHE A 89 10.96 -3.38 -15.75
N CYS A 90 9.68 -3.19 -16.10
CA CYS A 90 8.55 -3.79 -15.39
C CYS A 90 8.63 -5.32 -15.36
N ALA A 91 8.94 -5.95 -16.50
CA ALA A 91 9.11 -7.40 -16.61
C ALA A 91 10.27 -7.91 -15.74
N TRP A 92 11.41 -7.20 -15.76
CA TRP A 92 12.56 -7.49 -14.92
C TRP A 92 12.22 -7.37 -13.43
N ARG A 93 11.58 -6.28 -13.00
CA ARG A 93 11.14 -6.06 -11.60
C ARG A 93 10.19 -7.17 -11.14
N TRP A 94 9.25 -7.58 -11.99
CA TRP A 94 8.35 -8.70 -11.70
C TRP A 94 9.12 -10.03 -11.57
N ALA A 95 10.11 -10.29 -12.43
CA ALA A 95 10.96 -11.47 -12.32
C ALA A 95 11.78 -11.48 -11.02
N VAL A 96 12.40 -10.36 -10.64
CA VAL A 96 13.12 -10.19 -9.37
C VAL A 96 12.19 -10.45 -8.19
N ARG A 97 11.00 -9.84 -8.19
CA ARG A 97 9.97 -10.06 -7.16
C ARG A 97 9.63 -11.53 -6.99
N ARG A 98 9.43 -12.26 -8.11
CA ARG A 98 9.16 -13.72 -8.06
C ARG A 98 10.32 -14.49 -7.41
N ARG A 99 11.57 -14.12 -7.69
CA ARG A 99 12.75 -14.73 -7.06
C ARG A 99 12.78 -14.44 -5.55
N VAL A 100 12.54 -13.20 -5.13
CA VAL A 100 12.51 -12.80 -3.72
C VAL A 100 11.40 -13.54 -2.97
N VAL A 101 10.18 -13.60 -3.52
CA VAL A 101 9.07 -14.35 -2.91
C VAL A 101 9.44 -15.82 -2.70
N ARG A 102 10.08 -16.47 -3.67
CA ARG A 102 10.54 -17.86 -3.52
C ARG A 102 11.61 -17.99 -2.44
N ALA A 103 12.59 -17.08 -2.42
CA ALA A 103 13.66 -17.11 -1.43
C ALA A 103 13.13 -16.90 -0.01
N VAL A 104 12.23 -15.93 0.19
CA VAL A 104 11.57 -15.67 1.47
C VAL A 104 10.72 -16.87 1.92
N ARG A 105 9.93 -17.48 1.02
CA ARG A 105 9.15 -18.69 1.35
C ARG A 105 10.04 -19.84 1.81
N ARG A 106 11.17 -20.07 1.13
CA ARG A 106 12.15 -21.08 1.56
C ARG A 106 12.75 -20.76 2.92
N ALA A 107 13.08 -19.50 3.18
CA ALA A 107 13.64 -19.07 4.46
C ALA A 107 12.66 -19.21 5.63
N ILE A 108 11.34 -19.08 5.37
CA ILE A 108 10.30 -19.28 6.40
C ILE A 108 10.04 -20.76 6.65
N GLY A 109 10.09 -21.61 5.62
CA GLY A 109 9.96 -23.07 5.75
C GLY A 109 8.54 -23.59 6.03
N ASP A 110 7.60 -22.71 6.38
CA ASP A 110 6.19 -23.07 6.57
C ASP A 110 5.33 -22.69 5.36
N SER A 111 4.64 -23.68 4.78
CA SER A 111 3.74 -23.52 3.64
C SER A 111 2.41 -22.86 3.99
N ARG A 112 1.99 -22.89 5.26
CA ARG A 112 0.73 -22.27 5.72
C ARG A 112 0.87 -20.77 5.88
N THR A 113 2.06 -20.29 6.23
CA THR A 113 2.39 -18.87 6.33
C THR A 113 2.19 -18.15 4.99
N ARG A 114 1.28 -17.17 5.00
CA ARG A 114 1.03 -16.31 3.85
C ARG A 114 2.13 -15.26 3.72
N VAL A 115 2.95 -15.41 2.68
CA VAL A 115 4.03 -14.47 2.36
C VAL A 115 3.57 -13.40 1.37
N THR A 116 3.71 -12.13 1.75
CA THR A 116 3.58 -10.98 0.85
C THR A 116 4.91 -10.22 0.81
N VAL A 117 5.38 -9.92 -0.41
CA VAL A 117 6.56 -9.08 -0.63
C VAL A 117 6.09 -7.78 -1.29
N LEU A 118 6.60 -6.65 -0.80
CA LEU A 118 6.24 -5.30 -1.21
C LEU A 118 7.49 -4.55 -1.67
N PRO A 119 7.43 -3.85 -2.82
CA PRO A 119 8.56 -3.11 -3.35
C PRO A 119 8.87 -1.89 -2.47
N THR A 120 10.13 -1.48 -2.46
CA THR A 120 10.58 -0.21 -1.88
C THR A 120 11.12 0.69 -2.99
N PHE A 121 11.54 1.91 -2.66
CA PHE A 121 12.25 2.77 -3.61
C PHE A 121 13.64 2.22 -3.99
N SER A 122 14.18 1.27 -3.24
CA SER A 122 15.45 0.60 -3.57
C SER A 122 15.20 -0.63 -4.44
N LEU A 123 15.98 -0.78 -5.51
CA LEU A 123 15.93 -1.92 -6.41
C LEU A 123 16.20 -3.27 -5.73
N GLY A 124 17.10 -3.27 -4.74
CA GLY A 124 17.56 -4.46 -4.03
C GLY A 124 16.87 -4.73 -2.69
N ALA A 125 15.96 -3.83 -2.27
CA ALA A 125 15.27 -3.95 -0.99
C ALA A 125 13.77 -4.15 -1.16
N TRP A 126 13.22 -5.03 -0.32
CA TRP A 126 11.79 -5.34 -0.30
C TRP A 126 11.31 -5.40 1.15
N SER A 127 10.07 -4.94 1.38
CA SER A 127 9.37 -5.21 2.63
C SER A 127 8.71 -6.59 2.55
N VAL A 128 8.74 -7.33 3.63
CA VAL A 128 8.25 -8.71 3.73
C VAL A 128 7.22 -8.78 4.84
N LEU A 129 6.05 -9.32 4.52
CA LEU A 129 5.02 -9.67 5.49
C LEU A 129 4.84 -11.19 5.47
N ALA A 130 4.92 -11.80 6.64
CA ALA A 130 4.63 -13.21 6.85
C ALA A 130 3.49 -13.32 7.87
N ASP A 131 2.36 -13.86 7.43
CA ASP A 131 1.13 -13.98 8.23
C ASP A 131 0.79 -15.46 8.38
N ASP A 132 0.95 -15.99 9.60
CA ASP A 132 0.63 -17.38 9.95
C ASP A 132 -0.83 -17.56 10.42
N GLY A 133 -1.63 -16.50 10.41
CA GLY A 133 -3.01 -16.47 10.90
C GLY A 133 -3.14 -16.01 12.35
N HIS A 134 -2.08 -16.09 13.14
CA HIS A 134 -2.03 -15.65 14.54
C HIS A 134 -1.11 -14.45 14.74
N THR A 135 -0.01 -14.39 14.00
CA THR A 135 1.00 -13.34 14.08
C THR A 135 1.37 -12.87 12.68
N VAL A 136 1.48 -11.56 12.53
CA VAL A 136 2.01 -10.94 11.32
C VAL A 136 3.42 -10.44 11.60
N ARG A 137 4.42 -11.08 11.01
CA ARG A 137 5.82 -10.67 11.08
C ARG A 137 6.13 -9.70 9.95
N VAL A 138 6.74 -8.58 10.30
CA VAL A 138 7.20 -7.57 9.36
C VAL A 138 8.71 -7.66 9.27
N GLY A 139 9.23 -7.78 8.05
CA GLY A 139 10.66 -7.92 7.77
C GLY A 139 11.09 -7.11 6.57
N ALA A 140 12.40 -7.09 6.35
CA ALA A 140 13.03 -6.54 5.17
C ALA A 140 13.91 -7.59 4.51
N TRP A 141 13.81 -7.69 3.20
CA TRP A 141 14.76 -8.41 2.37
C TRP A 141 15.73 -7.41 1.76
N ARG A 142 17.03 -7.61 1.97
CA ARG A 142 18.09 -6.79 1.36
C ARG A 142 19.23 -7.71 0.91
N ASN A 143 19.60 -7.62 -0.36
CA ASN A 143 20.78 -8.30 -0.93
C ASN A 143 20.90 -9.79 -0.55
N GLY A 144 19.81 -10.55 -0.60
CA GLY A 144 19.84 -11.99 -0.28
C GLY A 144 19.52 -12.34 1.17
N ARG A 145 19.42 -11.36 2.06
CA ARG A 145 19.20 -11.57 3.50
C ARG A 145 17.82 -11.08 3.93
N LEU A 146 17.12 -11.94 4.67
CA LEU A 146 15.87 -11.61 5.36
C LEU A 146 16.17 -11.20 6.80
N THR A 147 15.68 -10.04 7.21
CA THR A 147 15.77 -9.53 8.59
C THR A 147 14.37 -9.21 9.09
N TRP A 148 13.99 -9.72 10.26
CA TRP A 148 12.72 -9.40 10.90
C TRP A 148 12.84 -8.11 11.70
N LEU A 149 11.84 -7.25 11.59
CA LEU A 149 11.83 -5.89 12.16
C LEU A 149 10.74 -5.71 13.21
N ASP A 150 9.67 -6.51 13.14
CA ASP A 150 8.54 -6.45 14.07
C ASP A 150 7.69 -7.74 13.97
N ALA A 151 6.87 -8.00 14.98
CA ALA A 151 5.89 -9.08 15.01
C ALA A 151 4.63 -8.63 15.75
N LEU A 152 3.48 -8.67 15.07
CA LEU A 152 2.20 -8.28 15.63
C LEU A 152 1.33 -9.51 15.83
N ALA A 153 1.13 -9.90 17.09
CA ALA A 153 0.13 -10.90 17.44
C ALA A 153 -1.28 -10.34 17.20
N ARG A 154 -2.14 -11.15 16.58
CA ARG A 154 -3.56 -10.89 16.45
C ARG A 154 -4.23 -11.25 17.79
N PRO A 155 -5.06 -10.36 18.35
CA PRO A 155 -5.99 -10.72 19.40
C PRO A 155 -6.84 -11.93 18.98
N ALA A 156 -7.42 -12.63 19.96
CA ALA A 156 -8.36 -13.70 19.69
C ALA A 156 -9.47 -13.21 18.73
N PRO A 157 -9.85 -14.01 17.71
CA PRO A 157 -10.87 -13.61 16.72
C PRO A 157 -12.17 -13.10 17.34
N ASP A 158 -12.55 -13.67 18.48
CA ASP A 158 -13.79 -13.34 19.20
C ASP A 158 -13.63 -12.28 20.30
N HIS A 159 -12.49 -11.59 20.35
CA HIS A 159 -12.26 -10.57 21.37
C HIS A 159 -13.37 -9.48 21.29
N PRO A 160 -14.14 -9.24 22.37
CA PRO A 160 -15.32 -8.37 22.34
C PRO A 160 -15.03 -6.97 21.79
N ALA A 161 -13.92 -6.36 22.22
CA ALA A 161 -13.49 -5.04 21.74
C ALA A 161 -13.20 -5.02 20.22
N VAL A 162 -12.58 -6.07 19.68
CA VAL A 162 -12.27 -6.18 18.25
C VAL A 162 -13.58 -6.25 17.47
N ARG A 163 -14.50 -7.13 17.86
CA ARG A 163 -15.83 -7.26 17.24
C ARG A 163 -16.65 -5.97 17.30
N ALA A 164 -16.63 -5.26 18.43
CA ALA A 164 -17.31 -3.98 18.57
C ALA A 164 -16.72 -2.93 17.62
N SER A 165 -15.39 -2.81 17.58
CA SER A 165 -14.69 -1.83 16.72
C SER A 165 -14.88 -2.09 15.22
N GLN A 166 -14.95 -3.36 14.78
CA GLN A 166 -15.16 -3.74 13.37
C GLN A 166 -16.46 -3.21 12.77
N LYS A 167 -17.47 -2.94 13.61
CA LYS A 167 -18.76 -2.40 13.16
C LYS A 167 -18.69 -0.90 12.88
N HIS A 168 -17.65 -0.21 13.35
CA HIS A 168 -17.54 1.23 13.18
C HIS A 168 -17.22 1.60 11.71
N PRO A 169 -17.89 2.59 11.10
CA PRO A 169 -17.70 2.96 9.69
C PRO A 169 -16.25 3.24 9.31
N PHE A 170 -15.47 3.88 10.20
CA PHE A 170 -14.04 4.13 9.97
C PHE A 170 -13.21 2.84 9.88
N VAL A 171 -13.49 1.86 10.72
CA VAL A 171 -12.79 0.57 10.66
C VAL A 171 -13.20 -0.18 9.40
N GLN A 172 -14.49 -0.19 9.05
CA GLN A 172 -14.97 -0.78 7.80
C GLN A 172 -14.35 -0.13 6.58
N ALA A 173 -14.23 1.20 6.56
CA ALA A 173 -13.55 1.94 5.51
C ALA A 173 -12.10 1.47 5.37
N LEU A 174 -11.33 1.39 6.47
CA LEU A 174 -9.97 0.86 6.45
C LEU A 174 -9.92 -0.57 5.88
N LEU A 175 -10.76 -1.47 6.41
CA LEU A 175 -10.79 -2.88 6.03
C LEU A 175 -11.26 -3.11 4.58
N SER A 176 -12.02 -2.18 4.01
CA SER A 176 -12.51 -2.28 2.63
C SER A 176 -11.38 -2.14 1.59
N PHE A 177 -10.31 -1.40 1.91
CA PHE A 177 -9.20 -1.17 0.99
C PHE A 177 -7.92 -1.92 1.38
N THR A 178 -7.82 -2.46 2.60
CA THR A 178 -6.64 -3.23 3.03
C THR A 178 -6.98 -4.57 3.68
N ARG A 179 -6.25 -5.59 3.23
CA ARG A 179 -6.22 -6.93 3.82
C ARG A 179 -5.09 -7.13 4.83
N TYR A 180 -4.31 -6.09 5.09
CA TYR A 180 -3.11 -6.12 5.92
C TYR A 180 -3.33 -5.41 7.27
N ALA A 181 -4.57 -5.07 7.60
CA ALA A 181 -4.89 -4.49 8.88
C ALA A 181 -4.78 -5.55 10.00
N VAL A 182 -4.12 -5.17 11.09
CA VAL A 182 -4.01 -5.97 12.32
C VAL A 182 -4.59 -5.15 13.48
N PRO A 183 -5.57 -5.68 14.22
CA PRO A 183 -6.10 -4.98 15.40
C PRO A 183 -5.12 -5.10 16.56
N ARG A 184 -4.95 -4.01 17.31
CA ARG A 184 -4.24 -3.94 18.58
C ARG A 184 -5.19 -3.43 19.64
N VAL A 185 -5.38 -4.22 20.69
CA VAL A 185 -6.21 -3.87 21.83
C VAL A 185 -5.30 -3.34 22.94
N ARG A 186 -5.64 -2.18 23.50
CA ARG A 186 -4.92 -1.57 24.62
C ARG A 186 -5.92 -1.16 25.70
N PRO A 187 -5.78 -1.64 26.95
CA PRO A 187 -6.54 -1.08 28.05
C PRO A 187 -6.08 0.36 28.31
N VAL A 188 -7.02 1.26 28.56
CA VAL A 188 -6.78 2.69 28.78
C VAL A 188 -7.68 3.19 29.91
N ALA A 189 -7.31 4.32 30.53
CA ALA A 189 -8.15 4.93 31.55
C ALA A 189 -9.55 5.23 30.97
N GLY A 190 -10.58 4.58 31.52
CA GLY A 190 -11.97 4.75 31.08
C GLY A 190 -12.51 3.69 30.11
N GLY A 191 -11.69 2.73 29.66
CA GLY A 191 -12.17 1.63 28.82
C GLY A 191 -11.07 0.92 28.03
N THR A 192 -11.29 0.73 26.73
CA THR A 192 -10.40 -0.02 25.84
C THR A 192 -10.24 0.68 24.51
N GLU A 193 -9.01 0.88 24.09
CA GLU A 193 -8.68 1.39 22.77
C GLU A 193 -8.38 0.23 21.82
N VAL A 194 -9.00 0.25 20.64
CA VAL A 194 -8.71 -0.70 19.56
C VAL A 194 -8.15 0.05 18.37
N ARG A 195 -6.89 -0.21 18.03
CA ARG A 195 -6.20 0.37 16.86
C ARG A 195 -6.05 -0.68 15.77
N TRP A 196 -6.68 -0.46 14.62
CA TRP A 196 -6.46 -1.22 13.39
C TRP A 196 -5.33 -0.58 12.60
N VAL A 197 -4.19 -1.25 12.51
CA VAL A 197 -3.00 -0.72 11.83
C VAL A 197 -2.71 -1.50 10.55
N ASP A 198 -2.46 -0.80 9.44
CA ASP A 198 -1.99 -1.44 8.20
C ASP A 198 -0.47 -1.69 8.28
N VAL A 199 -0.07 -2.96 8.36
CA VAL A 199 1.33 -3.34 8.58
C VAL A 199 2.26 -3.05 7.40
N ARG A 200 1.72 -2.69 6.23
CA ARG A 200 2.55 -2.32 5.07
C ARG A 200 3.34 -1.04 5.30
N PHE A 201 2.78 -0.10 6.06
CA PHE A 201 3.28 1.27 6.17
C PHE A 201 4.19 1.50 7.38
N ARG A 202 5.00 0.52 7.78
CA ARG A 202 5.93 0.67 8.91
C ARG A 202 6.94 1.81 8.65
N THR A 203 7.03 2.76 9.59
CA THR A 203 8.06 3.80 9.56
C THR A 203 9.41 3.28 10.05
N ALA A 204 10.49 4.05 9.87
CA ALA A 204 11.81 3.70 10.39
C ALA A 204 11.78 3.51 11.92
N GLY A 205 11.03 4.36 12.64
CA GLY A 205 10.82 4.27 14.10
C GLY A 205 9.89 3.15 14.57
N GLY A 206 9.40 2.29 13.67
CA GLY A 206 8.56 1.14 14.04
C GLY A 206 7.08 1.47 14.27
N HIS A 207 6.63 2.67 13.92
CA HIS A 207 5.22 3.05 14.02
C HIS A 207 4.46 2.70 12.73
N TYR A 208 3.16 2.47 12.87
CA TYR A 208 2.23 2.21 11.76
C TYR A 208 1.26 3.40 11.65
N PRO A 209 1.50 4.34 10.73
CA PRO A 209 0.80 5.61 10.70
C PRO A 209 -0.59 5.49 10.12
N LEU A 210 -0.85 4.53 9.22
CA LEU A 210 -2.19 4.32 8.69
C LEU A 210 -3.00 3.51 9.69
N VAL A 211 -3.88 4.19 10.42
CA VAL A 211 -4.64 3.63 11.54
C VAL A 211 -6.12 4.02 11.49
N ALA A 212 -6.98 3.08 11.89
CA ALA A 212 -8.33 3.38 12.37
C ALA A 212 -8.41 3.00 13.85
N ALA A 213 -8.65 3.97 14.71
CA ALA A 213 -8.73 3.80 16.16
C ALA A 213 -10.16 3.98 16.63
N VAL A 214 -10.57 3.17 17.60
CA VAL A 214 -11.87 3.23 18.24
C VAL A 214 -11.67 3.12 19.74
N PHE A 215 -12.22 4.07 20.49
CA PHE A 215 -12.28 4.02 21.95
C PHE A 215 -13.63 3.45 22.38
N LEU A 216 -13.57 2.38 23.16
CA LEU A 216 -14.71 1.75 23.81
C LEU A 216 -14.71 2.11 25.29
N ASP A 217 -15.87 2.47 25.84
CA ASP A 217 -15.99 2.62 27.29
C ASP A 217 -15.97 1.27 28.03
N ARG A 218 -16.03 1.30 29.36
CA ARG A 218 -16.09 0.09 30.21
C ARG A 218 -17.29 -0.81 29.92
N SER A 219 -18.35 -0.29 29.29
CA SER A 219 -19.51 -1.08 28.87
C SER A 219 -19.38 -1.66 27.45
N GLY A 220 -18.25 -1.41 26.78
CA GLY A 220 -17.98 -1.89 25.41
C GLY A 220 -18.67 -1.06 24.33
N ARG A 221 -19.19 0.14 24.65
CA ARG A 221 -19.81 1.04 23.68
C ARG A 221 -18.77 1.98 23.08
N VAL A 222 -18.88 2.21 21.77
CA VAL A 222 -18.02 3.16 21.05
C VAL A 222 -18.33 4.58 21.50
N LYS A 223 -17.31 5.29 22.01
CA LYS A 223 -17.42 6.73 22.32
C LYS A 223 -16.80 7.60 21.24
N GLU A 224 -15.59 7.27 20.84
CA GLU A 224 -14.77 8.09 19.95
C GLU A 224 -14.08 7.19 18.92
N ALA A 225 -13.87 7.73 17.72
CA ALA A 225 -13.17 7.02 16.67
C ALA A 225 -12.46 7.99 15.72
N ALA A 226 -11.34 7.56 15.16
CA ALA A 226 -10.56 8.32 14.22
C ALA A 226 -9.94 7.43 13.14
N ILE A 227 -9.79 7.95 11.92
CA ILE A 227 -9.06 7.29 10.83
C ILE A 227 -8.07 8.26 10.17
N GLY A 228 -6.97 7.70 9.67
CA GLY A 228 -6.07 8.37 8.73
C GLY A 228 -4.61 8.09 9.03
N TRP A 229 -3.75 8.94 8.46
CA TRP A 229 -2.32 8.93 8.72
C TRP A 229 -2.02 9.67 10.03
N MET A 230 -1.42 8.98 10.99
CA MET A 230 -1.10 9.46 12.32
C MET A 230 0.32 9.06 12.66
N TYR A 231 1.25 9.99 12.51
CA TYR A 231 2.67 9.73 12.74
C TYR A 231 3.07 9.81 14.21
N ARG A 232 2.24 10.46 15.04
CA ARG A 232 2.47 10.66 16.48
C ARG A 232 1.21 10.30 17.27
N GLU A 233 1.40 9.86 18.52
CA GLU A 233 0.32 9.50 19.42
C GLU A 233 -0.57 10.70 19.78
N GLU A 234 0.02 11.88 19.93
CA GLU A 234 -0.71 13.15 20.16
C GLU A 234 -1.73 13.47 19.05
N GLN A 235 -1.39 13.20 17.79
CA GLN A 235 -2.32 13.43 16.67
C GLN A 235 -3.55 12.54 16.77
N LEU A 236 -3.35 11.29 17.23
CA LEU A 236 -4.44 10.35 17.46
C LEU A 236 -5.30 10.80 18.65
N ARG A 237 -4.67 11.17 19.76
CA ARG A 237 -5.39 11.65 20.96
C ARG A 237 -6.21 12.90 20.67
N LYS A 238 -5.63 13.88 19.96
CA LYS A 238 -6.35 15.07 19.49
C LYS A 238 -7.54 14.72 18.59
N LYS A 239 -7.37 13.77 17.66
CA LYS A 239 -8.47 13.33 16.78
C LYS A 239 -9.55 12.54 17.52
N LEU A 240 -9.18 11.83 18.57
CA LEU A 240 -10.14 11.16 19.43
C LEU A 240 -10.88 12.17 20.34
N GLY A 241 -10.29 13.34 20.62
CA GLY A 241 -10.86 14.29 21.58
C GLY A 241 -10.35 14.06 23.02
N LEU A 242 -9.36 13.18 23.16
CA LEU A 242 -8.68 12.89 24.41
C LEU A 242 -7.57 13.93 24.63
N THR A 243 -7.93 15.14 25.05
CA THR A 243 -6.94 16.12 25.53
C THR A 243 -6.32 15.62 26.84
N ASP A 244 -5.01 15.72 27.00
CA ASP A 244 -4.28 15.21 28.16
C ASP A 244 -4.86 15.71 29.48
N ALA A 245 -5.47 14.81 30.26
CA ALA A 245 -5.61 14.96 31.70
C ALA A 245 -4.27 14.60 32.39
N ALA A 246 -3.17 15.16 31.89
CA ALA A 246 -1.84 15.03 32.46
C ALA A 246 -1.26 16.44 32.62
N GLY A 247 -1.76 17.12 33.66
CA GLY A 247 -1.41 18.48 34.04
C GLY A 247 -1.99 18.76 35.42
N ALA A 248 -1.57 17.95 36.40
CA ALA A 248 -1.66 18.23 37.83
C ALA A 248 -0.38 17.68 38.47
#